data_AF-A0A7C5EUK6-F1
#
_entry.id   AF-A0A7C5EUK6-F1
#
_cell.length_a   1.000
_cell.length_b   1.000
_cell.length_c   1.000
_cell.angle_alpha   90.00
_cell.angle_beta   90.00
_cell.angle_gamma   90.00
#
_symmetry.space_group_name_H-M   'P 1'
#
loop_
_entity.id
_entity.type
_entity.pdbx_description
1 polymer ?
#
loop_
_entity_poly.entity_id
_entity_poly.type
_entity_poly.pdbx_seq_one_letter_code
_entity_poly.pdbx_strand_id
1 'polypeptide(L)'
;MNERHWSEEELIAHLYGAGPSGDHLERCAHCAERWEALQAARRSLLNESIPESNEFFASQLCSLRERTNKPAQGVRWPALAVLGASLASIFAAFVIFRPQPTPAPEFSDAELFSSAYELVWRQEPEAVQTMHALFEVEP
;
A
#
# COMPACT_ATOMS: atom_id res chain seq x y z
N MET A 1 26.08 -36.64 3.52
CA MET A 1 25.87 -35.38 4.27
C MET A 1 24.47 -34.93 3.96
N ASN A 2 23.58 -34.89 4.96
CA ASN A 2 22.19 -34.45 4.79
C ASN A 2 22.16 -32.92 4.76
N GLU A 3 22.45 -32.35 3.60
CA GLU A 3 22.13 -30.94 3.35
C GLU A 3 20.61 -30.84 3.25
N ARG A 4 20.00 -30.06 4.16
CA ARG A 4 18.56 -29.84 4.21
C ARG A 4 18.06 -29.36 2.83
N HIS A 5 17.07 -30.07 2.28
CA HIS A 5 16.36 -29.64 1.09
C HIS A 5 15.51 -28.40 1.36
N TRP A 6 15.34 -27.56 0.35
CA TRP A 6 14.40 -26.45 0.43
C TRP A 6 12.96 -26.94 0.55
N SER A 7 12.22 -26.30 1.44
CA SER A 7 10.77 -26.48 1.52
C SER A 7 10.10 -25.94 0.25
N GLU A 8 8.83 -26.27 0.06
CA GLU A 8 8.07 -25.74 -1.07
C GLU A 8 7.92 -24.21 -0.98
N GLU A 9 7.69 -23.69 0.23
CA GLU A 9 7.59 -22.26 0.50
C GLU A 9 8.92 -21.54 0.20
N GLU A 10 10.05 -22.15 0.55
CA GLU A 10 11.38 -21.60 0.25
C GLU A 10 11.64 -21.57 -1.27
N LEU A 11 11.23 -22.60 -2.01
CA LEU A 11 11.30 -22.62 -3.48
C LEU A 11 10.39 -21.57 -4.11
N ILE A 12 9.15 -21.42 -3.63
CA ILE A 12 8.21 -20.40 -4.11
C ILE A 12 8.75 -19.00 -3.80
N ALA A 13 9.26 -18.76 -2.58
CA ALA A 13 9.87 -17.50 -2.23
C ALA A 13 11.07 -17.18 -3.15
N HIS A 14 11.89 -18.18 -3.47
CA HIS A 14 13.01 -18.03 -4.41
C HIS A 14 12.52 -17.66 -5.82
N LEU A 15 11.41 -18.23 -6.29
CA LEU A 15 10.75 -17.88 -7.57
C LEU A 15 10.35 -16.41 -7.70
N TYR A 16 10.00 -15.78 -6.57
CA TYR A 16 9.62 -14.38 -6.51
C TYR A 16 10.75 -13.47 -6.00
N GLY A 17 11.97 -13.98 -5.84
CA GLY A 17 13.12 -13.20 -5.37
C GLY A 17 13.11 -12.84 -3.88
N ALA A 18 12.21 -13.45 -3.09
CA ALA A 18 12.08 -13.25 -1.65
C ALA A 18 12.65 -14.42 -0.81
N GLY A 19 13.16 -15.47 -1.46
CA GLY A 19 13.61 -16.71 -0.81
C GLY A 19 15.12 -16.79 -0.57
N PRO A 20 15.58 -17.92 0.00
CA PRO A 20 17.00 -18.16 0.24
C PRO A 20 17.82 -18.00 -1.05
N SER A 21 18.96 -17.35 -0.94
CA SER A 21 19.89 -17.08 -2.04
C SER A 21 21.12 -17.99 -1.90
N GLY A 22 21.58 -18.60 -2.99
CA GLY A 22 22.83 -19.36 -3.02
C GLY A 22 22.82 -20.56 -3.96
N ASP A 23 23.95 -21.25 -4.03
CA ASP A 23 24.23 -22.33 -4.98
C ASP A 23 23.53 -23.67 -4.64
N HIS A 24 22.51 -23.68 -3.78
CA HIS A 24 21.87 -24.92 -3.33
C HIS A 24 21.26 -25.69 -4.51
N LEU A 25 20.67 -24.98 -5.47
CA LEU A 25 20.13 -25.58 -6.69
C LEU A 25 21.22 -26.18 -7.59
N GLU A 26 22.46 -25.71 -7.51
CA GLU A 26 23.59 -26.28 -8.26
C GLU A 26 24.15 -27.54 -7.60
N ARG A 27 24.02 -27.64 -6.26
CA ARG A 27 24.58 -28.74 -5.46
C ARG A 27 23.57 -29.86 -5.16
N CYS A 28 22.27 -29.54 -5.18
CA CYS A 28 21.21 -30.47 -4.81
C CYS A 28 20.31 -30.81 -6.01
N ALA A 29 20.57 -31.95 -6.66
CA ALA A 29 19.81 -32.42 -7.82
C ALA A 29 18.30 -32.55 -7.56
N HIS A 30 17.90 -32.99 -6.36
CA HIS A 30 16.49 -33.12 -5.99
C HIS A 30 15.76 -31.76 -5.93
N CYS A 31 16.41 -30.73 -5.38
CA CYS A 31 15.84 -29.38 -5.36
C CYS A 31 15.86 -28.74 -6.76
N ALA A 32 16.89 -29.04 -7.57
CA ALA A 32 16.95 -28.60 -8.97
C ALA A 32 15.79 -29.16 -9.81
N GLU A 33 15.48 -30.45 -9.68
CA GLU A 33 14.36 -31.09 -10.39
C GLU A 33 13.01 -30.46 -9.99
N ARG A 34 12.77 -30.28 -8.69
CA ARG A 34 11.55 -29.62 -8.18
C ARG A 34 11.44 -28.18 -8.68
N TRP A 35 12.57 -27.48 -8.76
CA TRP A 35 12.65 -26.11 -9.26
C TRP A 35 12.33 -26.03 -10.76
N GLU A 36 12.85 -26.94 -11.58
CA GLU A 36 12.53 -27.01 -13.01
C GLU A 36 11.04 -27.28 -13.25
N ALA A 37 10.44 -28.19 -12.48
CA ALA A 37 9.00 -28.47 -12.54
C ALA A 37 8.17 -27.22 -12.19
N LEU A 38 8.55 -26.50 -11.13
CA LEU A 38 7.89 -25.25 -10.73
C LEU A 38 7.98 -24.18 -11.84
N GLN A 39 9.15 -24.01 -12.46
CA GLN A 39 9.33 -23.07 -13.57
C GLN A 39 8.56 -23.49 -14.83
N ALA A 40 8.44 -24.79 -15.11
CA ALA A 40 7.63 -25.29 -16.21
C ALA A 40 6.15 -24.97 -16.01
N ALA A 41 5.62 -25.20 -14.80
CA ALA A 41 4.24 -24.85 -14.43
C ALA A 41 3.98 -23.33 -14.54
N ARG A 42 4.93 -22.50 -14.11
CA ARG A 42 4.81 -21.04 -14.29
C ARG A 42 4.76 -20.66 -15.77
N ARG A 43 5.61 -21.26 -16.61
CA ARG A 43 5.62 -20.98 -18.05
C ARG A 43 4.31 -21.41 -18.71
N SER A 44 3.70 -22.53 -18.30
CA SER A 44 2.40 -22.91 -18.84
C SER A 44 1.31 -21.91 -18.46
N LEU A 45 1.29 -21.44 -17.21
CA LEU A 45 0.33 -20.42 -16.76
C LEU A 45 0.51 -19.07 -17.46
N LEU A 46 1.76 -18.64 -17.72
CA LEU A 46 2.02 -17.39 -18.45
C LEU A 46 1.68 -17.50 -19.94
N ASN A 47 1.82 -18.69 -20.52
CA ASN A 47 1.47 -18.95 -21.92
C ASN A 47 -0.03 -19.18 -22.11
N GLU A 48 -0.77 -19.50 -21.04
CA GLU A 48 -2.23 -19.47 -21.02
C GLU A 48 -2.69 -18.01 -21.06
N SER A 49 -2.58 -17.42 -22.24
CA SER A 49 -2.97 -16.04 -22.49
C SER A 49 -4.44 -15.86 -22.13
N ILE A 50 -4.72 -15.07 -21.11
CA ILE A 50 -6.03 -14.45 -20.95
C ILE A 50 -6.28 -13.64 -22.24
N PRO A 51 -7.35 -13.92 -22.99
CA PRO A 51 -7.64 -13.20 -24.24
C PRO A 51 -8.21 -11.82 -23.93
N GLU A 52 -7.46 -10.99 -23.20
CA GLU A 52 -7.77 -9.58 -23.01
C GLU A 52 -6.81 -8.78 -23.88
N SER A 53 -7.39 -8.08 -24.86
CA SER A 53 -6.61 -7.32 -25.82
C SER A 53 -5.84 -6.21 -25.09
N ASN A 54 -4.56 -6.03 -25.45
CA ASN A 54 -3.76 -4.89 -24.99
C ASN A 54 -4.49 -3.54 -25.21
N GLU A 55 -5.39 -3.49 -26.18
CA GLU A 55 -6.27 -2.35 -26.47
C GLU A 55 -7.25 -2.05 -25.32
N PHE A 56 -7.82 -3.07 -24.67
CA PHE A 56 -8.69 -2.90 -23.50
C PHE A 56 -7.93 -2.26 -22.34
N PHE A 57 -6.74 -2.76 -22.01
CA PHE A 57 -5.89 -2.18 -20.96
C PHE A 57 -5.40 -0.78 -21.29
N ALA A 58 -5.01 -0.53 -22.54
CA ALA A 58 -4.64 0.81 -22.98
C ALA A 58 -5.81 1.80 -22.83
N SER A 59 -7.03 1.37 -23.18
CA SER A 59 -8.24 2.19 -23.02
C SER A 59 -8.54 2.47 -21.55
N GLN A 60 -8.40 1.47 -20.67
CA GLN A 60 -8.55 1.66 -19.22
C GLN A 60 -7.52 2.64 -18.67
N LEU A 61 -6.24 2.47 -19.01
CA LEU A 61 -5.17 3.35 -18.55
C LEU A 61 -5.36 4.79 -19.01
N CYS A 62 -5.79 4.99 -20.26
CA CYS A 62 -6.14 6.32 -20.78
C CYS A 62 -7.27 6.95 -19.96
N SER A 63 -8.34 6.19 -19.68
CA SER A 63 -9.48 6.69 -18.90
C SER A 63 -9.11 7.07 -17.46
N LEU A 64 -8.22 6.30 -16.83
CA LEU A 64 -7.72 6.60 -15.48
C LEU A 64 -6.86 7.86 -15.48
N ARG A 65 -5.95 7.97 -16.46
CA ARG A 65 -5.07 9.13 -16.60
C ARG A 65 -5.86 10.41 -16.85
N GLU A 66 -6.92 10.33 -17.64
CA GLU A 66 -7.81 11.45 -17.88
C GLU A 66 -8.53 11.89 -16.60
N ARG A 67 -8.94 10.96 -15.73
CA ARG A 67 -9.53 11.29 -14.43
C ARG A 67 -8.54 12.00 -13.50
N THR A 68 -7.29 11.53 -13.43
CA THR A 68 -6.26 12.13 -12.57
C THR A 68 -5.71 13.45 -13.10
N ASN A 69 -5.73 13.66 -14.43
CA ASN A 69 -5.25 14.89 -15.06
C ASN A 69 -6.30 15.99 -15.14
N LYS A 70 -7.53 15.79 -14.66
CA LYS A 70 -8.47 16.90 -14.52
C LYS A 70 -7.90 17.85 -13.47
N PRO A 71 -7.45 19.06 -13.83
CA PRO A 71 -7.09 20.05 -12.82
C PRO A 71 -8.32 20.23 -11.96
N ALA A 72 -8.14 20.14 -10.63
CA ALA A 72 -9.22 20.32 -9.66
C ALA A 72 -10.07 21.51 -10.10
N GLN A 73 -11.27 21.24 -10.65
CA GLN A 73 -12.05 22.24 -11.34
C GLN A 73 -12.46 23.27 -10.30
N GLY A 74 -11.78 24.43 -10.37
CA GLY A 74 -12.07 25.63 -9.62
C GLY A 74 -12.28 25.40 -8.13
N VAL A 75 -11.19 25.45 -7.36
CA VAL A 75 -11.31 25.89 -5.96
C VAL A 75 -12.05 27.23 -6.03
N ARG A 76 -13.32 27.21 -5.62
CA ARG A 76 -14.20 28.36 -5.64
C ARG A 76 -13.56 29.39 -4.74
N TRP A 77 -12.94 30.41 -5.33
CA TRP A 77 -12.37 31.58 -4.66
C TRP A 77 -13.20 32.12 -3.48
N PRO A 78 -14.55 32.11 -3.48
CA PRO A 78 -15.31 32.52 -2.28
C PRO A 78 -15.10 31.61 -1.06
N ALA A 79 -14.79 30.32 -1.22
CA ALA A 79 -14.49 29.42 -0.09
C ALA A 79 -13.11 29.72 0.54
N LEU A 80 -12.13 30.14 -0.26
CA LEU A 80 -10.82 30.60 0.23
C LEU A 80 -10.93 31.95 0.96
N ALA A 81 -11.84 32.84 0.54
CA ALA A 81 -12.08 34.11 1.23
C ALA A 81 -12.61 33.91 2.66
N VAL A 82 -13.49 32.93 2.86
CA VAL A 82 -14.02 32.59 4.21
C VAL A 82 -12.93 32.02 5.10
N LEU A 83 -12.07 31.13 4.56
CA LEU A 83 -10.92 30.59 5.30
C LEU A 83 -9.87 31.67 5.62
N GLY A 84 -9.64 32.61 4.71
CA GLY A 84 -8.75 33.75 4.96
C GLY A 84 -9.25 34.66 6.07
N ALA A 85 -10.56 34.95 6.11
CA ALA A 85 -11.16 35.79 7.14
C ALA A 85 -11.16 35.12 8.53
N SER A 86 -11.35 33.81 8.61
CA SER A 86 -11.27 33.08 9.89
C SER A 86 -9.84 33.00 10.41
N LEU A 87 -8.85 32.73 9.55
CA LEU A 87 -7.43 32.76 9.92
C LEU A 87 -6.97 34.17 10.36
N ALA A 88 -7.41 35.22 9.67
CA ALA A 88 -7.10 36.60 10.06
C ALA A 88 -7.73 36.98 11.41
N SER A 89 -8.96 36.54 11.68
CA SER A 89 -9.61 36.74 12.99
C SER A 89 -8.91 35.97 14.10
N ILE A 90 -8.49 34.73 13.87
CA ILE A 90 -7.73 33.93 14.85
C ILE A 90 -6.37 34.59 15.12
N PHE A 91 -5.67 35.05 14.07
CA PHE A 91 -4.39 35.73 14.22
C PHE A 91 -4.53 37.05 15.00
N ALA A 92 -5.55 37.86 14.68
CA ALA A 92 -5.85 39.09 15.42
C ALA A 92 -6.18 38.78 16.89
N ALA A 93 -6.97 37.74 17.16
CA ALA A 93 -7.26 37.28 18.51
C ALA A 93 -5.98 36.85 19.23
N PHE A 94 -5.04 36.16 18.57
CA PHE A 94 -3.78 35.71 19.16
C PHE A 94 -2.82 36.87 19.48
N VAL A 95 -2.82 37.94 18.68
CA VAL A 95 -2.02 39.15 18.92
C VAL A 95 -2.58 39.94 20.11
N ILE A 96 -3.91 40.03 20.23
CA ILE A 96 -4.59 40.79 21.29
C ILE A 96 -4.62 39.99 22.60
N PHE A 97 -5.05 38.73 22.55
CA PHE A 97 -5.00 37.77 23.64
C PHE A 97 -3.71 36.98 23.51
N ARG A 98 -2.60 37.54 24.00
CA ARG A 98 -1.39 36.73 24.19
C ARG A 98 -1.74 35.60 25.15
N PRO A 99 -1.73 34.33 24.71
CA PRO A 99 -1.97 33.24 25.63
C PRO A 99 -0.86 33.26 26.68
N GLN A 100 -1.23 33.20 27.96
CA GLN A 100 -0.26 32.84 28.99
C GLN A 100 0.35 31.50 28.58
N PRO A 101 1.67 31.30 28.73
CA PRO A 101 2.29 30.03 28.40
C PRO A 101 1.61 28.95 29.24
N THR A 102 0.77 28.15 28.59
CA THR A 102 0.25 26.93 29.18
C THR A 102 1.47 26.10 29.55
N PRO A 103 1.61 25.62 30.79
CA PRO A 103 2.72 24.76 31.15
C PRO A 103 2.76 23.63 30.14
N ALA A 104 3.95 23.40 29.57
CA ALA A 104 4.14 22.35 28.57
C ALA A 104 3.60 21.05 29.18
N PRO A 105 2.63 20.38 28.54
CA PRO A 105 2.28 19.02 28.95
C PRO A 105 3.57 18.20 28.84
N GLU A 106 4.01 17.65 29.97
CA GLU A 106 5.07 16.65 30.00
C GLU A 106 4.49 15.38 29.36
N PHE A 107 4.49 15.32 28.03
CA PHE A 107 4.20 14.09 27.32
C PHE A 107 5.28 13.09 27.68
N SER A 108 4.91 12.07 28.45
CA SER A 108 5.82 10.94 28.63
C SER A 108 5.88 10.15 27.33
N ASP A 109 7.03 9.59 27.01
CA ASP A 109 7.21 8.74 25.83
C ASP A 109 6.12 7.65 25.74
N ALA A 110 5.61 7.16 26.88
CA ALA A 110 4.54 6.17 26.92
C ALA A 110 3.21 6.66 26.30
N GLU A 111 2.87 7.94 26.43
CA GLU A 111 1.67 8.54 25.80
C GLU A 111 1.89 8.83 24.31
N LEU A 112 3.14 9.11 23.93
CA LEU A 112 3.51 9.27 22.53
C LEU A 112 3.49 7.93 21.78
N PHE A 113 3.93 6.86 22.45
CA PHE A 113 3.83 5.50 21.91
C PHE A 113 2.38 5.02 21.84
N SER A 114 1.54 5.29 22.85
CA SER A 114 0.12 4.89 22.79
C SER A 114 -0.64 5.59 21.67
N SER A 115 -0.42 6.89 21.48
CA SER A 115 -1.05 7.65 20.39
C SER A 115 -0.56 7.22 18.99
N ALA A 116 0.74 6.90 18.85
CA ALA A 116 1.25 6.34 17.60
C ALA A 116 0.66 4.95 17.30
N TYR A 117 0.50 4.09 18.31
CA TYR A 117 -0.11 2.77 18.15
C TYR A 117 -1.60 2.86 17.77
N GLU A 118 -2.36 3.78 18.35
CA GLU A 118 -3.76 4.01 17.97
C GLU A 118 -3.91 4.47 16.50
N LEU A 119 -2.95 5.28 16.02
CA LEU A 119 -3.00 5.79 14.65
C LEU A 119 -2.68 4.70 13.62
N VAL A 120 -1.75 3.80 13.95
CA VAL A 120 -1.42 2.63 13.11
C VAL A 120 -2.56 1.62 13.10
N TRP A 121 -3.22 1.38 14.24
CA TRP A 121 -4.33 0.43 14.33
C TRP A 121 -5.63 0.90 13.68
N ARG A 122 -5.86 2.22 13.55
CA ARG A 122 -7.07 2.75 12.89
C ARG A 122 -6.98 2.85 11.36
N GLN A 123 -5.82 2.59 10.75
CA GLN A 123 -5.68 2.64 9.29
C GLN A 123 -5.99 1.28 8.65
N GLU A 124 -7.26 0.89 8.66
CA GLU A 124 -7.77 0.20 7.48
C GLU A 124 -8.22 1.27 6.49
N PRO A 125 -7.52 1.47 5.36
CA PRO A 125 -7.94 2.45 4.38
C PRO A 125 -9.33 2.07 3.87
N GLU A 126 -10.20 3.06 3.65
CA GLU A 126 -11.57 2.88 3.16
C GLU A 126 -11.64 1.97 1.90
N ALA A 127 -10.58 1.99 1.09
CA ALA A 127 -10.41 1.11 -0.07
C ALA A 127 -10.41 -0.40 0.25
N VAL A 128 -10.07 -0.78 1.49
CA VAL A 128 -10.09 -2.18 1.95
C VAL A 128 -11.53 -2.66 2.15
N GLN A 129 -12.47 -1.77 2.52
CA GLN A 129 -13.89 -2.13 2.62
C GLN A 129 -14.46 -2.59 1.27
N THR A 130 -14.03 -1.98 0.17
CA THR A 130 -14.45 -2.39 -1.17
C THR A 130 -13.96 -3.80 -1.51
N MET A 131 -12.77 -4.19 -1.02
CA MET A 131 -12.27 -5.55 -1.21
C MET A 131 -13.05 -6.56 -0.36
N HIS A 132 -13.42 -6.22 0.89
CA HIS A 132 -14.25 -7.08 1.73
C HIS A 132 -15.64 -7.32 1.13
N ALA A 133 -16.25 -6.29 0.54
CA ALA A 133 -17.55 -6.39 -0.11
C ALA A 133 -17.58 -7.37 -1.31
N LEU A 134 -16.42 -7.71 -1.91
CA LEU A 134 -16.35 -8.71 -2.98
C LEU A 134 -16.45 -10.15 -2.45
N PHE A 135 -16.21 -10.37 -1.16
CA PHE A 135 -16.17 -11.70 -0.53
C PHE A 135 -17.36 -11.97 0.41
N GLU A 136 -18.17 -10.95 0.72
CA GLU A 136 -19.45 -11.14 1.39
C GLU A 136 -20.45 -11.75 0.39
N VAL A 137 -20.51 -13.08 0.36
CA VAL A 137 -21.51 -13.85 -0.37
C VAL A 137 -22.84 -13.69 0.38
N GLU A 138 -23.79 -13.01 -0.25
CA GLU A 138 -25.16 -12.82 0.23
C GLU A 138 -25.84 -14.20 0.41
N PRO A 139 -26.44 -14.51 1.59
CA PRO A 139 -27.08 -15.79 1.87
C PRO A 139 -28.43 -15.99 1.16
#